data_AF-A0AAP8KFT2-F1
#
_entry.id   AF-A0AAP8KFT2-F1
#
_cell.length_a   1.000
_cell.length_b   1.000
_cell.length_c   1.000
_cell.angle_alpha   90.00
_cell.angle_beta   90.00
_cell.angle_gamma   90.00
#
_symmetry.space_group_name_H-M   'P 1'
#
loop_
_entity.id
_entity.type
_entity.pdbx_description
1 polymer ?
#
loop_
_entity_poly.entity_id
_entity_poly.type
_entity_poly.pdbx_seq_one_letter_code
_entity_poly.pdbx_strand_id
1 'polypeptide(L)'
;MTDSWDPDIAALSLTDVEKNGLQVFRNYTSAFAKSAAERFVSESNRTDYDSSKLNGILSLIVVEDVRFLPVIACSFSDEQLEGMFKREIPSGVPGGRSSMLSGYGSLSRFSQRIQVAYAFNWMGTDILEELDRLRKIRNDTSHSWDINSVRGKLDLLIDGRMTKIEEQLGDGIRLPERFWERLPKEAIFRIRLIWILGRCFYESHLYAAAIKLRLNPQLALYGEEKTNLLVCVAAKCLEATKEVISATQSNTAPNPATPTSCAPV
;
A
#
# COMPACT_ATOMS: atom_id res chain seq x y z
N MET A 1 -38.39 -9.77 24.85
CA MET A 1 -37.27 -9.15 24.11
C MET A 1 -36.10 -10.08 24.30
N THR A 2 -35.57 -10.65 23.21
CA THR A 2 -34.48 -11.62 23.28
C THR A 2 -33.19 -10.89 23.59
N ASP A 3 -32.88 -10.74 24.89
CA ASP A 3 -31.62 -10.21 25.39
C ASP A 3 -30.52 -11.25 25.12
N SER A 4 -30.09 -11.33 23.87
CA SER A 4 -28.89 -12.08 23.52
C SER A 4 -27.70 -11.14 23.73
N TRP A 5 -26.98 -11.32 24.83
CA TRP A 5 -25.63 -10.77 24.94
C TRP A 5 -24.76 -11.33 23.82
N ASP A 6 -23.74 -10.55 23.45
CA ASP A 6 -22.71 -11.07 22.58
C ASP A 6 -22.05 -12.32 23.22
N PRO A 7 -21.65 -13.35 22.43
CA PRO A 7 -21.23 -14.64 22.96
C PRO A 7 -20.08 -14.57 23.98
N ASP A 8 -19.18 -13.60 23.79
CA ASP A 8 -18.05 -13.34 24.68
C ASP A 8 -18.50 -12.76 26.03
N ILE A 9 -19.45 -11.82 26.03
CA ILE A 9 -20.02 -11.25 27.27
C ILE A 9 -20.89 -12.30 27.99
N ALA A 10 -21.63 -13.10 27.22
CA ALA A 10 -22.44 -14.20 27.77
C ALA A 10 -21.60 -15.22 28.53
N ALA A 11 -20.39 -15.52 28.04
CA ALA A 11 -19.45 -16.48 28.61
C ALA A 11 -18.76 -15.99 29.91
N LEU A 12 -18.85 -14.71 30.27
CA LEU A 12 -18.25 -14.18 31.49
C LEU A 12 -19.02 -14.61 32.74
N SER A 13 -18.30 -14.91 33.83
CA SER A 13 -18.88 -15.18 35.15
C SER A 13 -19.25 -13.87 35.87
N LEU A 14 -20.18 -13.12 35.29
CA LEU A 14 -20.70 -11.84 35.79
C LEU A 14 -22.21 -11.94 36.02
N THR A 15 -22.75 -11.04 36.85
CA THR A 15 -24.19 -10.90 37.03
C THR A 15 -24.85 -10.34 35.76
N ASP A 16 -26.15 -10.59 35.58
CA ASP A 16 -26.91 -10.10 34.42
C ASP A 16 -26.86 -8.57 34.31
N VAL A 17 -26.85 -7.86 35.44
CA VAL A 17 -26.74 -6.40 35.48
C VAL A 17 -25.39 -5.93 34.94
N GLU A 18 -24.29 -6.58 35.32
CA GLU A 18 -22.96 -6.28 34.81
C GLU A 18 -22.82 -6.62 33.33
N LYS A 19 -23.39 -7.75 32.88
CA LYS A 19 -23.42 -8.12 31.45
C LYS A 19 -24.19 -7.12 30.62
N ASN A 20 -25.36 -6.68 31.09
CA ASN A 20 -26.13 -5.62 30.46
C ASN A 20 -25.34 -4.30 30.40
N GLY A 21 -24.66 -3.93 31.49
CA GLY A 21 -23.79 -2.75 31.53
C GLY A 21 -22.66 -2.83 30.48
N LEU A 22 -21.99 -3.97 30.37
CA LEU A 22 -20.93 -4.19 29.38
C LEU A 22 -21.46 -4.18 27.94
N GLN A 23 -22.61 -4.80 27.68
CA GLN A 23 -23.24 -4.79 26.37
C GLN A 23 -23.59 -3.36 25.94
N VAL A 24 -24.19 -2.58 26.85
CA VAL A 24 -24.52 -1.17 26.61
C VAL A 24 -23.25 -0.36 26.35
N PHE A 25 -22.23 -0.50 27.19
CA PHE A 25 -20.94 0.17 27.00
C PHE A 25 -20.29 -0.16 25.67
N ARG A 26 -20.27 -1.44 25.27
CA ARG A 26 -19.75 -1.89 23.96
C ARG A 26 -20.56 -1.29 22.82
N ASN A 27 -21.89 -1.34 22.88
CA ASN A 27 -22.76 -0.76 21.86
C ASN A 27 -22.51 0.73 21.67
N TYR A 28 -22.40 1.50 22.76
CA TYR A 28 -22.04 2.92 22.70
C TYR A 28 -20.64 3.15 22.14
N THR A 29 -19.64 2.39 22.61
CA THR A 29 -18.26 2.51 22.14
C THR A 29 -18.19 2.27 20.62
N SER A 30 -18.84 1.22 20.13
CA SER A 30 -18.92 0.91 18.70
C SER A 30 -19.67 2.00 17.91
N ALA A 31 -20.78 2.52 18.44
CA ALA A 31 -21.54 3.59 17.80
C ALA A 31 -20.73 4.90 17.71
N PHE A 32 -20.02 5.28 18.77
CA PHE A 32 -19.13 6.45 18.76
C PHE A 32 -17.96 6.26 17.80
N ALA A 33 -17.35 5.07 17.78
CA ALA A 33 -16.28 4.76 16.84
C ALA A 33 -16.75 4.86 15.38
N LYS A 34 -17.94 4.32 15.08
CA LYS A 34 -18.56 4.42 13.75
C LYS A 34 -18.83 5.88 13.37
N SER A 35 -19.48 6.66 14.25
CA SER A 35 -19.75 8.08 13.98
C SER A 35 -18.47 8.90 13.81
N ALA A 36 -17.42 8.59 14.56
CA ALA A 36 -16.13 9.25 14.42
C ALA A 36 -15.44 8.91 13.09
N ALA A 37 -15.53 7.65 12.63
CA ALA A 37 -15.04 7.24 11.32
C ALA A 37 -15.84 7.92 10.18
N GLU A 38 -17.16 7.98 10.27
CA GLU A 38 -18.02 8.71 9.31
C GLU A 38 -17.62 10.17 9.20
N ARG A 39 -17.39 10.84 10.34
CA ARG A 39 -16.93 12.23 10.38
C ARG A 39 -15.56 12.38 9.73
N PHE A 40 -14.62 11.51 10.07
CA PHE A 40 -13.28 11.50 9.47
C PHE A 40 -13.32 11.34 7.95
N VAL A 41 -14.14 10.42 7.44
CA VAL A 41 -14.35 10.21 6.00
C VAL A 41 -14.97 11.45 5.37
N SER A 42 -16.01 12.02 5.98
CA SER A 42 -16.68 13.23 5.50
C SER A 42 -15.71 14.42 5.40
N GLU A 43 -14.87 14.63 6.42
CA GLU A 43 -13.86 15.69 6.42
C GLU A 43 -12.77 15.43 5.39
N SER A 44 -12.28 14.19 5.30
CA SER A 44 -11.27 13.80 4.31
C SER A 44 -11.77 14.02 2.88
N ASN A 45 -13.04 13.74 2.61
CA ASN A 45 -13.66 13.90 1.30
C ASN A 45 -13.84 15.36 0.86
N ARG A 46 -13.67 16.34 1.77
CA ARG A 46 -13.68 17.77 1.44
C ARG A 46 -12.33 18.25 0.90
N THR A 47 -11.26 17.51 1.18
CA THR A 47 -9.92 17.83 0.70
C THR A 47 -9.75 17.24 -0.70
N ASP A 48 -9.27 18.06 -1.63
CA ASP A 48 -8.86 17.58 -2.95
C ASP A 48 -7.42 17.04 -2.88
N TYR A 49 -7.25 15.81 -3.35
CA TYR A 49 -5.96 15.12 -3.36
C TYR A 49 -5.52 14.93 -4.80
N ASP A 50 -4.44 15.60 -5.18
CA ASP A 50 -3.84 15.43 -6.50
C ASP A 50 -3.24 14.02 -6.64
N SER A 51 -3.94 13.17 -7.38
CA SER A 51 -3.52 11.80 -7.71
C SER A 51 -2.78 11.68 -9.04
N SER A 52 -2.42 12.80 -9.68
CA SER A 52 -1.70 12.83 -10.96
C SER A 52 -0.34 12.14 -10.86
N LYS A 53 0.41 12.41 -9.78
CA LYS A 53 1.70 11.76 -9.50
C LYS A 53 1.57 10.26 -9.32
N LEU A 54 0.52 9.80 -8.63
CA LEU A 54 0.24 8.36 -8.51
C LEU A 54 -0.04 7.77 -9.90
N ASN A 55 -0.80 8.45 -10.74
CA ASN A 55 -1.06 7.97 -12.10
C ASN A 55 0.25 7.81 -12.90
N GLY A 56 1.10 8.84 -12.87
CA GLY A 56 2.39 8.82 -13.57
C GLY A 56 3.30 7.70 -13.09
N ILE A 57 3.40 7.48 -11.77
CA ILE A 57 4.24 6.41 -11.24
C ILE A 57 3.70 5.03 -11.59
N LEU A 58 2.38 4.82 -11.55
CA LEU A 58 1.77 3.53 -11.91
C LEU A 58 2.00 3.21 -13.39
N SER A 59 1.86 4.19 -14.29
CA SER A 59 2.18 4.01 -15.70
C SER A 59 3.66 3.63 -15.91
N LEU A 60 4.59 4.26 -15.19
CA LEU A 60 6.01 3.86 -15.23
C LEU A 60 6.21 2.42 -14.74
N ILE A 61 5.52 2.02 -13.67
CA ILE A 61 5.61 0.66 -13.13
C ILE A 61 5.06 -0.39 -14.12
N VAL A 62 4.13 -0.03 -15.01
CA VAL A 62 3.63 -0.93 -16.05
C VAL A 62 4.67 -1.14 -17.16
N VAL A 63 5.31 -0.06 -17.64
CA VAL A 63 6.11 -0.10 -18.88
C VAL A 63 7.61 -0.26 -18.68
N GLU A 64 8.15 0.24 -17.56
CA GLU A 64 9.60 0.37 -17.39
C GLU A 64 10.28 -0.99 -17.17
N ASP A 65 11.57 -1.10 -17.46
CA ASP A 65 12.31 -2.33 -17.20
C ASP A 65 12.29 -2.69 -15.70
N VAL A 66 12.08 -3.97 -15.40
CA VAL A 66 11.94 -4.49 -14.04
C VAL A 66 13.10 -4.08 -13.11
N ARG A 67 14.31 -3.88 -13.68
CA ARG A 67 15.53 -3.48 -12.97
C ARG A 67 15.46 -2.07 -12.39
N PHE A 68 14.70 -1.17 -13.01
CA PHE A 68 14.57 0.21 -12.55
C PHE A 68 13.43 0.38 -11.54
N LEU A 69 12.50 -0.57 -11.47
CA LEU A 69 11.31 -0.46 -10.62
C LEU A 69 11.63 -0.26 -9.12
N PRO A 70 12.65 -0.93 -8.51
CA PRO A 70 13.00 -0.66 -7.12
C PRO A 70 13.43 0.79 -6.89
N VAL A 71 14.14 1.40 -7.84
CA VAL A 71 14.59 2.80 -7.77
C VAL A 71 13.39 3.74 -7.88
N ILE A 72 12.53 3.52 -8.88
CA ILE A 72 11.31 4.29 -9.12
C ILE A 72 10.39 4.23 -7.89
N ALA A 73 10.10 3.03 -7.40
CA ALA A 73 9.24 2.80 -6.25
C ALA A 73 9.77 3.48 -4.98
N CYS A 74 11.09 3.37 -4.71
CA CYS A 74 11.70 4.03 -3.56
C CYS A 74 11.65 5.56 -3.68
N SER A 75 11.90 6.13 -4.87
CA SER A 75 11.86 7.58 -5.09
C SER A 75 10.48 8.13 -4.78
N PHE A 76 9.43 7.51 -5.35
CA PHE A 76 8.06 7.93 -5.10
C PHE A 76 7.67 7.79 -3.62
N SER A 77 7.99 6.66 -3.00
CA SER A 77 7.66 6.40 -1.59
C SER A 77 8.36 7.39 -0.65
N ASP A 78 9.61 7.76 -0.95
CA ASP A 78 10.36 8.75 -0.18
C ASP A 78 9.75 10.15 -0.30
N GLU A 79 9.29 10.55 -1.49
CA GLU A 79 8.52 11.79 -1.68
C GLU A 79 7.21 11.79 -0.87
N GLN A 80 6.49 10.66 -0.84
CA GLN A 80 5.25 10.55 -0.06
C GLN A 80 5.52 10.69 1.44
N LEU A 81 6.54 10.01 1.95
CA LEU A 81 6.95 10.15 3.34
C LEU A 81 7.42 11.58 3.62
N GLU A 82 8.23 12.19 2.78
CA GLU A 82 8.65 13.58 2.98
C GLU A 82 7.46 14.54 3.05
N GLY A 83 6.48 14.37 2.15
CA GLY A 83 5.23 15.13 2.17
C GLY A 83 4.44 14.95 3.47
N MET A 84 4.30 13.71 3.93
CA MET A 84 3.69 13.38 5.23
C MET A 84 4.43 14.08 6.36
N PHE A 85 5.75 13.93 6.45
CA PHE A 85 6.56 14.55 7.51
C PHE A 85 6.45 16.08 7.52
N LYS A 86 6.38 16.72 6.34
CA LYS A 86 6.15 18.16 6.24
C LYS A 86 4.79 18.56 6.81
N ARG A 87 3.73 17.76 6.64
CA ARG A 87 2.41 18.02 7.22
C ARG A 87 2.37 17.74 8.72
N GLU A 88 2.97 16.63 9.14
CA GLU A 88 2.81 16.12 10.50
C GLU A 88 3.71 16.79 11.53
N ILE A 89 4.95 17.17 11.14
CA ILE A 89 5.89 17.84 12.04
C ILE A 89 5.50 19.33 12.17
N PRO A 90 5.33 19.85 13.40
CA PRO A 90 5.07 21.27 13.63
C PRO A 90 6.22 22.15 13.14
N SER A 91 5.90 23.34 12.62
CA SER A 91 6.91 24.31 12.18
C SER A 91 7.80 24.81 13.33
N GLY A 92 7.29 24.84 14.56
CA GLY A 92 7.97 25.38 15.75
C GLY A 92 8.89 24.41 16.50
N VAL A 93 9.22 23.24 15.94
CA VAL A 93 10.18 22.32 16.57
C VAL A 93 11.57 22.99 16.69
N PRO A 94 12.27 22.89 17.84
CA PRO A 94 13.63 23.43 17.98
C PRO A 94 14.57 22.96 16.87
N GLY A 95 15.34 23.89 16.29
CA GLY A 95 16.17 23.64 15.11
C GLY A 95 15.42 23.71 13.77
N GLY A 96 14.09 23.74 13.78
CA GLY A 96 13.24 23.98 12.62
C GLY A 96 12.96 22.74 11.78
N ARG A 97 11.70 22.55 11.37
CA ARG A 97 11.26 21.46 10.49
C ARG A 97 12.08 21.38 9.20
N SER A 98 12.38 22.52 8.59
CA SER A 98 13.15 22.58 7.34
C SER A 98 14.59 22.09 7.51
N SER A 99 15.20 22.31 8.66
CA SER A 99 16.55 21.82 8.95
C SER A 99 16.57 20.29 9.07
N MET A 100 15.59 19.73 9.78
CA MET A 100 15.45 18.27 9.95
C MET A 100 15.26 17.54 8.60
N LEU A 101 14.53 18.15 7.67
CA LEU A 101 14.23 17.58 6.34
C LEU A 101 15.21 18.02 5.25
N SER A 102 16.20 18.86 5.58
CA SER A 102 17.25 19.27 4.63
C SER A 102 18.13 18.08 4.22
N GLY A 103 18.94 18.21 3.18
CA GLY A 103 19.81 17.12 2.68
C GLY A 103 20.78 16.54 3.73
N TYR A 104 21.16 17.34 4.73
CA TYR A 104 22.02 16.93 5.86
C TYR A 104 21.27 16.81 7.19
N GLY A 105 19.94 16.94 7.16
CA GLY A 105 19.08 16.85 8.33
C GLY A 105 18.96 15.43 8.89
N SER A 106 18.44 15.32 10.10
CA SER A 106 18.22 14.04 10.79
C SER A 106 17.16 13.15 10.12
N LEU A 107 16.33 13.72 9.24
CA LEU A 107 15.29 13.04 8.47
C LEU A 107 15.52 13.21 6.97
N SER A 108 16.77 13.35 6.55
CA SER A 108 17.14 13.51 5.14
C SER A 108 17.06 12.20 4.36
N ARG A 109 17.24 11.07 5.04
CA ARG A 109 17.32 9.75 4.39
C ARG A 109 15.99 9.02 4.46
N PHE A 110 15.63 8.37 3.35
CA PHE A 110 14.46 7.48 3.26
C PHE A 110 14.40 6.46 4.41
N SER A 111 15.52 5.83 4.78
CA SER A 111 15.56 4.87 5.89
C SER A 111 15.19 5.48 7.24
N GLN A 112 15.60 6.73 7.50
CA GLN A 112 15.28 7.43 8.75
C GLN A 112 13.79 7.77 8.81
N ARG A 113 13.21 8.19 7.67
CA ARG A 113 11.77 8.47 7.56
C ARG A 113 10.94 7.21 7.81
N ILE A 114 11.34 6.07 7.25
CA ILE A 114 10.69 4.77 7.53
C ILE A 114 10.75 4.45 9.03
N GLN A 115 11.93 4.53 9.65
CA GLN A 115 12.11 4.23 11.08
C GLN A 115 11.25 5.12 11.99
N VAL A 116 11.22 6.42 11.70
CA VAL A 116 10.42 7.36 12.48
C VAL A 116 8.93 7.16 12.25
N ALA A 117 8.49 6.94 11.01
CA ALA A 117 7.10 6.62 10.73
C ALA A 117 6.63 5.34 11.45
N TYR A 118 7.52 4.34 11.54
CA TYR A 118 7.27 3.11 12.28
C TYR A 118 7.16 3.38 13.78
N ALA A 119 8.12 4.11 14.36
CA ALA A 119 8.17 4.40 15.79
C ALA A 119 6.95 5.20 16.29
N PHE A 120 6.40 6.09 15.46
CA PHE A 120 5.25 6.92 15.80
C PHE A 120 3.92 6.40 15.26
N ASN A 121 3.90 5.21 14.64
CA ASN A 121 2.73 4.62 14.03
C ASN A 121 2.01 5.58 13.05
N TRP A 122 2.79 6.23 12.18
CA TRP A 122 2.26 7.19 11.19
C TRP A 122 1.82 6.56 9.87
N MET A 123 2.10 5.27 9.69
CA MET A 123 1.73 4.47 8.52
C MET A 123 1.66 3.00 8.95
N GLY A 124 0.92 2.18 8.21
CA GLY A 124 0.85 0.74 8.43
C GLY A 124 2.23 0.10 8.49
N THR A 125 2.46 -0.71 9.54
CA THR A 125 3.75 -1.37 9.78
C THR A 125 4.13 -2.30 8.64
N ASP A 126 3.14 -2.97 8.05
CA ASP A 126 3.30 -3.83 6.89
C ASP A 126 3.83 -3.07 5.67
N ILE A 127 3.28 -1.89 5.37
CA ILE A 127 3.77 -1.04 4.28
C ILE A 127 5.20 -0.56 4.55
N LEU A 128 5.49 -0.10 5.76
CA LEU A 128 6.82 0.37 6.12
C LEU A 128 7.88 -0.75 6.02
N GLU A 129 7.53 -1.98 6.38
CA GLU A 129 8.38 -3.14 6.19
C GLU A 129 8.63 -3.46 4.71
N GLU A 130 7.60 -3.40 3.87
CA GLU A 130 7.75 -3.57 2.41
C GLU A 130 8.64 -2.48 1.81
N LEU A 131 8.49 -1.22 2.25
CA LEU A 131 9.34 -0.11 1.81
C LEU A 131 10.80 -0.31 2.22
N ASP A 132 11.08 -0.83 3.43
CA ASP A 132 12.45 -1.13 3.84
C ASP A 132 13.06 -2.29 3.04
N ARG A 133 12.26 -3.31 2.70
CA ARG A 133 12.67 -4.42 1.81
C ARG A 133 13.01 -3.89 0.42
N LEU A 134 12.17 -3.03 -0.17
CA LEU A 134 12.43 -2.38 -1.46
C LEU A 134 13.68 -1.51 -1.43
N ARG A 135 13.87 -0.73 -0.35
CA ARG A 135 15.06 0.11 -0.14
C ARG A 135 16.35 -0.72 -0.15
N LYS A 136 16.34 -1.88 0.49
CA LYS A 136 17.50 -2.80 0.50
C LYS A 136 17.80 -3.32 -0.90
N ILE A 137 16.79 -3.71 -1.66
CA ILE A 137 16.97 -4.19 -3.05
C ILE A 137 17.43 -3.08 -3.98
N ARG A 138 16.93 -1.85 -3.82
CA ARG A 138 17.44 -0.68 -4.53
C ARG A 138 18.94 -0.49 -4.27
N ASN A 139 19.36 -0.53 -3.00
CA ASN A 139 20.77 -0.37 -2.63
C ASN A 139 21.63 -1.46 -3.27
N ASP A 140 21.18 -2.71 -3.21
CA ASP A 140 21.85 -3.84 -3.84
C ASP A 140 21.97 -3.68 -5.36
N THR A 141 20.92 -3.17 -6.01
CA THR A 141 20.91 -2.87 -7.44
C THR A 141 21.91 -1.76 -7.78
N SER A 142 22.01 -0.72 -6.94
CA SER A 142 22.96 0.38 -7.16
C SER A 142 24.42 0.02 -6.90
N HIS A 143 24.69 -1.07 -6.17
CA HIS A 143 26.04 -1.51 -5.82
C HIS A 143 26.50 -2.76 -6.58
N SER A 144 25.64 -3.34 -7.43
CA SER A 144 25.96 -4.52 -8.22
C SER A 144 25.98 -4.18 -9.71
N TRP A 145 27.10 -4.46 -10.37
CA TRP A 145 27.20 -4.41 -11.83
C TRP A 145 26.72 -5.72 -12.49
N ASP A 146 26.66 -6.82 -11.74
CA ASP A 146 26.21 -8.13 -12.22
C ASP A 146 24.68 -8.21 -12.24
N ILE A 147 24.14 -8.25 -13.45
CA ILE A 147 22.70 -8.31 -13.74
C ILE A 147 22.08 -9.62 -13.24
N ASN A 148 22.82 -10.74 -13.30
CA ASN A 148 22.29 -12.04 -12.86
C ASN A 148 22.14 -12.09 -11.34
N SER A 149 23.09 -11.50 -10.62
CA SER A 149 23.00 -11.32 -9.16
C SER A 149 21.78 -10.49 -8.76
N VAL A 150 21.54 -9.36 -9.45
CA VAL A 150 20.37 -8.50 -9.19
C VAL A 150 19.06 -9.23 -9.47
N ARG A 151 18.96 -9.97 -10.58
CA ARG A 151 17.77 -10.78 -10.90
C ARG A 151 17.52 -11.85 -9.85
N GLY A 152 18.55 -12.57 -9.42
CA GLY A 152 18.41 -13.59 -8.36
C GLY A 152 17.94 -12.99 -7.04
N LYS A 153 18.43 -11.80 -6.66
CA LYS A 153 17.95 -11.10 -5.45
C LYS A 153 16.50 -10.62 -5.59
N LEU A 154 16.11 -10.18 -6.78
CA LEU A 154 14.73 -9.79 -7.06
C LEU A 154 13.79 -11.00 -6.95
N ASP A 155 14.17 -12.16 -7.49
CA ASP A 155 13.40 -13.39 -7.35
C ASP A 155 13.25 -13.80 -5.87
N LEU A 156 14.34 -13.72 -5.09
CA LEU A 156 14.28 -14.00 -3.65
C LEU A 156 13.37 -13.02 -2.89
N LEU A 157 13.32 -11.75 -3.30
CA LEU A 157 12.39 -10.77 -2.75
C LEU A 157 10.94 -11.17 -3.04
N ILE A 158 10.65 -11.48 -4.31
CA ILE A 158 9.31 -11.84 -4.78
C ILE A 158 8.84 -13.15 -4.11
N ASP A 159 9.65 -14.20 -4.12
CA ASP A 159 9.18 -15.51 -3.67
C ASP A 159 9.04 -15.61 -2.14
N GLY A 160 9.91 -14.93 -1.39
CA GLY A 160 10.07 -15.22 0.04
C GLY A 160 9.86 -14.05 1.00
N ARG A 161 9.77 -12.81 0.52
CA ARG A 161 9.83 -11.63 1.41
C ARG A 161 8.72 -10.61 1.22
N MET A 162 8.08 -10.57 0.07
CA MET A 162 6.95 -9.66 -0.15
C MET A 162 5.63 -10.35 0.17
N THR A 163 4.70 -9.58 0.73
CA THR A 163 3.32 -9.99 0.88
C THR A 163 2.71 -10.32 -0.48
N LYS A 164 2.04 -11.47 -0.57
CA LYS A 164 1.40 -11.97 -1.78
C LYS A 164 0.03 -11.32 -2.01
N ILE A 165 0.02 -10.01 -2.20
CA ILE A 165 -1.24 -9.26 -2.33
C ILE A 165 -2.10 -9.75 -3.48
N GLU A 166 -1.49 -10.28 -4.54
CA GLU A 166 -2.17 -10.86 -5.68
C GLU A 166 -3.16 -11.97 -5.31
N GLU A 167 -2.86 -12.76 -4.26
CA GLU A 167 -3.74 -13.83 -3.78
C GLU A 167 -5.07 -13.28 -3.23
N GLN A 168 -5.09 -12.01 -2.79
CA GLN A 168 -6.27 -11.32 -2.27
C GLN A 168 -7.05 -10.55 -3.36
N LEU A 169 -6.46 -10.39 -4.54
CA LEU A 169 -7.01 -9.53 -5.60
C LEU A 169 -7.92 -10.28 -6.59
N GLY A 170 -7.73 -11.59 -6.76
CA GLY A 170 -8.52 -12.40 -7.69
C GLY A 170 -9.89 -12.77 -7.12
N ASP A 171 -10.79 -11.79 -7.05
CA ASP A 171 -12.15 -11.93 -6.52
C ASP A 171 -13.15 -12.51 -7.55
N GLY A 172 -12.71 -12.80 -8.78
CA GLY A 172 -13.56 -13.30 -9.87
C GLY A 172 -14.50 -12.24 -10.47
N ILE A 173 -14.54 -11.04 -9.89
CA ILE A 173 -15.44 -9.95 -10.29
C ILE A 173 -14.65 -8.85 -11.01
N ARG A 174 -13.61 -8.32 -10.36
CA ARG A 174 -12.76 -7.24 -10.86
C ARG A 174 -11.54 -7.78 -11.59
N LEU A 175 -11.01 -8.90 -11.10
CA LEU A 175 -9.88 -9.63 -11.67
C LEU A 175 -10.20 -11.13 -11.71
N PRO A 176 -9.71 -11.87 -12.71
CA PRO A 176 -9.95 -13.31 -12.78
C PRO A 176 -9.44 -14.03 -11.53
N GLU A 177 -10.16 -15.06 -11.08
CA GLU A 177 -9.67 -15.89 -9.97
C GLU A 177 -8.30 -16.50 -10.33
N ARG A 178 -7.37 -16.49 -9.37
CA ARG A 178 -6.03 -17.10 -9.49
C ARG A 178 -5.24 -16.63 -10.72
N PHE A 179 -5.50 -15.41 -11.21
CA PHE A 179 -4.85 -14.87 -12.40
C PHE A 179 -3.30 -14.85 -12.30
N TRP A 180 -2.77 -14.70 -11.09
CA TRP A 180 -1.34 -14.65 -10.81
C TRP A 180 -0.59 -15.95 -11.13
N GLU A 181 -1.27 -17.11 -11.14
CA GLU A 181 -0.62 -18.40 -11.38
C GLU A 181 -0.07 -18.56 -12.79
N ARG A 182 -0.60 -17.76 -13.73
CA ARG A 182 -0.20 -17.77 -15.13
C ARG A 182 0.75 -16.61 -15.47
N LEU A 183 1.05 -15.76 -14.49
CA LEU A 183 1.91 -14.60 -14.70
C LEU A 183 3.38 -14.93 -14.42
N PRO A 184 4.32 -14.38 -15.21
CA PRO A 184 5.73 -14.42 -14.88
C PRO A 184 6.00 -13.59 -13.62
N LYS A 185 7.09 -13.91 -12.92
CA LYS A 185 7.50 -13.24 -11.67
C LYS A 185 7.60 -11.71 -11.80
N GLU A 186 8.08 -11.24 -12.95
CA GLU A 186 8.20 -9.80 -13.21
C GLU A 186 6.84 -9.10 -13.22
N ALA A 187 5.80 -9.73 -13.78
CA ALA A 187 4.44 -9.21 -13.75
C ALA A 187 3.87 -9.22 -12.33
N ILE A 188 4.10 -10.30 -11.58
CA ILE A 188 3.72 -10.36 -10.15
C ILE A 188 4.38 -9.24 -9.35
N PHE A 189 5.66 -8.98 -9.59
CA PHE A 189 6.38 -7.89 -8.93
C PHE A 189 5.77 -6.52 -9.24
N ARG A 190 5.46 -6.24 -10.51
CA ARG A 190 4.76 -4.99 -10.90
C ARG A 190 3.44 -4.83 -10.17
N ILE A 191 2.63 -5.88 -10.10
CA ILE A 191 1.34 -5.86 -9.40
C ILE A 191 1.55 -5.54 -7.92
N ARG A 192 2.48 -6.21 -7.25
CA ARG A 192 2.77 -5.92 -5.84
C ARG A 192 3.21 -4.47 -5.63
N LEU A 193 4.09 -3.95 -6.49
CA LEU A 193 4.50 -2.55 -6.44
C LEU A 193 3.32 -1.59 -6.64
N ILE A 194 2.44 -1.84 -7.61
CA ILE A 194 1.25 -1.01 -7.88
C ILE A 194 0.43 -0.83 -6.60
N TRP A 195 0.17 -1.90 -5.86
CA TRP A 195 -0.65 -1.84 -4.66
C TRP A 195 0.10 -1.32 -3.43
N ILE A 196 1.40 -1.61 -3.29
CA ILE A 196 2.25 -1.02 -2.23
C ILE A 196 2.32 0.50 -2.41
N LEU A 197 2.56 0.99 -3.62
CA LEU A 197 2.67 2.42 -3.90
C LEU A 197 1.33 3.13 -3.77
N GLY A 198 0.23 2.49 -4.19
CA GLY A 198 -1.13 2.99 -3.96
C GLY A 198 -1.43 3.15 -2.47
N ARG A 199 -1.14 2.13 -1.65
CA ARG A 199 -1.29 2.22 -0.19
C ARG A 199 -0.36 3.25 0.43
N CYS A 200 0.90 3.31 0.02
CA CYS A 200 1.85 4.32 0.49
C CYS A 200 1.33 5.74 0.24
N PHE A 201 0.84 6.01 -0.98
CA PHE A 201 0.21 7.27 -1.31
C PHE A 201 -1.01 7.54 -0.42
N TYR A 202 -1.94 6.60 -0.30
CA TYR A 202 -3.14 6.76 0.50
C TYR A 202 -2.86 7.00 2.00
N GLU A 203 -2.08 6.11 2.61
CA GLU A 203 -1.77 6.15 4.04
C GLU A 203 -0.93 7.37 4.41
N SER A 204 0.00 7.80 3.54
CA SER A 204 0.82 9.00 3.81
C SER A 204 -0.03 10.26 3.99
N HIS A 205 -1.24 10.31 3.40
CA HIS A 205 -2.14 11.45 3.48
C HIS A 205 -3.06 11.39 4.71
N LEU A 206 -3.53 10.20 5.08
CA LEU A 206 -4.65 10.07 6.02
C LEU A 206 -4.31 9.33 7.33
N TYR A 207 -3.28 8.49 7.35
CA TYR A 207 -3.05 7.58 8.47
C TYR A 207 -2.68 8.35 9.75
N ALA A 208 -1.71 9.28 9.66
CA ALA A 208 -1.33 10.12 10.78
C ALA A 208 -2.47 11.04 11.26
N ALA A 209 -3.34 11.51 10.35
CA ALA A 209 -4.51 12.29 10.71
C ALA A 209 -5.52 11.47 11.53
N ALA A 210 -5.76 10.21 11.17
CA ALA A 210 -6.60 9.30 11.95
C ALA A 210 -6.04 9.08 13.37
N ILE A 211 -4.72 8.90 13.50
CA ILE A 211 -4.04 8.78 14.81
C ILE A 211 -4.21 10.04 15.66
N LYS A 212 -4.05 11.23 15.07
CA LYS A 212 -4.23 12.51 15.79
C LYS A 212 -5.65 12.67 16.35
N LEU A 213 -6.64 12.12 15.66
CA LEU A 213 -8.03 12.07 16.11
C LEU A 213 -8.33 10.90 17.06
N ARG A 214 -7.30 10.15 17.49
CA ARG A 214 -7.40 8.97 18.36
C ARG A 214 -8.29 7.87 17.77
N LEU A 215 -8.35 7.78 16.45
CA LEU A 215 -9.06 6.71 15.75
C LEU A 215 -8.12 5.53 15.55
N ASN A 216 -8.71 4.34 15.44
CA ASN A 216 -8.00 3.19 14.90
C ASN A 216 -7.85 3.40 13.38
N PRO A 217 -6.62 3.58 12.85
CA PRO A 217 -6.44 3.87 11.44
C PRO A 217 -6.96 2.78 10.52
N GLN A 218 -6.87 1.51 10.92
CA GLN A 218 -7.35 0.40 10.10
C GLN A 218 -8.86 0.51 9.89
N LEU A 219 -9.62 0.83 10.94
CA LEU A 219 -11.06 1.02 10.85
C LEU A 219 -11.42 2.35 10.16
N ALA A 220 -10.68 3.42 10.42
CA ALA A 220 -10.96 4.73 9.85
C ALA A 220 -10.66 4.81 8.34
N LEU A 221 -9.58 4.15 7.88
CA LEU A 221 -9.14 4.21 6.49
C LEU A 221 -9.73 3.07 5.64
N TYR A 222 -9.98 1.91 6.23
CA TYR A 222 -10.39 0.69 5.51
C TYR A 222 -11.69 0.07 6.00
N GLY A 223 -12.39 0.67 6.97
CA GLY A 223 -13.67 0.20 7.50
C GLY A 223 -14.82 0.28 6.51
N GLU A 224 -16.06 0.19 7.01
CA GLU A 224 -17.27 0.19 6.17
C GLU A 224 -17.36 1.45 5.28
N GLU A 225 -17.16 2.61 5.89
CA GLU A 225 -17.13 3.90 5.20
C GLU A 225 -15.83 4.07 4.42
N LYS A 226 -15.94 4.49 3.15
CA LYS A 226 -14.80 4.62 2.23
C LYS A 226 -14.57 6.09 1.88
N THR A 227 -13.31 6.52 1.96
CA THR A 227 -12.91 7.85 1.45
C THR A 227 -12.93 7.87 -0.08
N ASN A 228 -13.22 9.02 -0.67
CA ASN A 228 -13.11 9.25 -2.10
C ASN A 228 -11.68 8.95 -2.59
N LEU A 229 -10.68 9.29 -1.77
CA LEU A 229 -9.29 9.01 -2.06
C LEU A 229 -9.02 7.51 -2.16
N LEU A 230 -9.55 6.68 -1.24
CA LEU A 230 -9.39 5.23 -1.32
C LEU A 230 -10.01 4.67 -2.59
N VAL A 231 -11.23 5.10 -2.93
CA VAL A 231 -11.92 4.67 -4.17
C VAL A 231 -11.09 5.04 -5.40
N CYS A 232 -10.59 6.28 -5.46
CA CYS A 232 -9.76 6.76 -6.56
C CYS A 232 -8.44 5.97 -6.67
N VAL A 233 -7.74 5.76 -5.56
CA VAL A 233 -6.47 5.01 -5.53
C VAL A 233 -6.69 3.57 -5.95
N ALA A 234 -7.71 2.89 -5.40
CA ALA A 234 -8.03 1.51 -5.74
C ALA A 234 -8.39 1.36 -7.21
N ALA A 235 -9.15 2.30 -7.79
CA ALA A 235 -9.47 2.30 -9.21
C ALA A 235 -8.19 2.41 -10.08
N LYS A 236 -7.28 3.34 -9.74
CA LYS A 236 -6.01 3.49 -10.47
C LYS A 236 -5.12 2.25 -10.37
N CYS A 237 -5.00 1.66 -9.18
CA CYS A 237 -4.24 0.42 -8.98
C CYS A 237 -4.85 -0.75 -9.76
N LEU A 238 -6.18 -0.84 -9.80
CA LEU A 238 -6.89 -1.87 -10.55
C LEU A 238 -6.65 -1.74 -12.06
N GLU A 239 -6.75 -0.53 -12.62
CA GLU A 239 -6.49 -0.31 -14.04
C GLU A 239 -5.04 -0.62 -14.42
N ALA A 240 -4.06 -0.15 -13.64
CA ALA A 240 -2.66 -0.51 -13.86
C ALA A 240 -2.41 -2.03 -13.75
N THR A 241 -3.11 -2.72 -12.84
CA THR A 241 -3.03 -4.18 -12.71
C THR A 241 -3.56 -4.88 -13.97
N LYS A 242 -4.69 -4.42 -14.52
CA LYS A 242 -5.25 -4.95 -15.77
C LYS A 242 -4.28 -4.74 -16.93
N GLU A 243 -3.66 -3.57 -17.04
CA GLU A 243 -2.64 -3.30 -18.07
C GLU A 243 -1.46 -4.28 -18.00
N VAL A 244 -0.93 -4.57 -16.81
CA VAL A 244 0.13 -5.58 -16.64
C VAL A 244 -0.32 -6.96 -17.12
N ILE A 245 -1.55 -7.37 -16.77
CA ILE A 245 -2.11 -8.66 -17.19
C ILE A 245 -2.23 -8.71 -18.71
N SER A 246 -2.83 -7.68 -19.33
CA SER A 246 -3.03 -7.61 -20.77
C SER A 246 -1.72 -7.57 -21.56
N ALA A 247 -0.72 -6.81 -21.09
CA ALA A 247 0.60 -6.76 -21.71
C ALA A 247 1.29 -8.13 -21.70
N THR A 248 1.11 -8.89 -20.63
CA THR A 248 1.70 -10.23 -20.48
C THR A 248 1.02 -11.27 -21.38
N GLN A 249 -0.30 -11.19 -21.53
CA GLN A 249 -1.07 -12.06 -22.42
C GLN A 249 -0.78 -11.77 -23.91
N SER A 250 -0.51 -10.52 -24.26
CA SER A 250 -0.16 -10.11 -25.62
C SER A 250 1.20 -10.66 -26.05
N ASN A 251 2.17 -10.72 -25.12
CA ASN A 251 3.52 -11.27 -25.37
C ASN A 251 3.58 -12.80 -25.42
N THR A 252 2.49 -13.50 -25.08
CA THR A 252 2.40 -14.98 -25.09
C THR A 252 1.63 -15.54 -26.29
N ALA A 253 1.11 -14.69 -27.19
CA ALA A 253 0.52 -15.13 -28.44
C ALA A 253 1.61 -15.67 -29.41
N PRO A 254 1.48 -16.89 -29.96
CA PRO A 254 2.45 -17.42 -30.91
C PRO A 254 2.43 -16.60 -32.20
N ASN A 255 3.59 -16.14 -32.63
CA ASN A 255 3.79 -15.58 -33.98
C ASN A 255 3.29 -16.62 -35.01
N PRO A 256 2.34 -16.29 -35.90
CA PRO A 256 1.96 -17.21 -36.96
C PRO A 256 3.19 -17.50 -37.82
N ALA A 257 3.53 -18.79 -37.90
CA ALA A 257 4.72 -19.30 -38.56
C ALA A 257 4.91 -18.66 -39.95
N THR A 258 6.05 -18.01 -40.15
CA THR A 258 6.60 -17.75 -41.48
C THR A 258 6.76 -19.07 -42.22
N PRO A 259 6.13 -19.28 -43.39
CA PRO A 259 6.32 -20.49 -44.16
C PRO A 259 7.73 -20.49 -44.76
N THR A 260 8.56 -21.43 -44.29
CA THR A 260 9.86 -21.74 -44.87
C THR A 260 9.65 -22.38 -46.23
N SER A 261 9.75 -21.58 -47.29
CA SER A 261 9.85 -22.05 -48.68
C SER A 261 11.24 -21.73 -49.20
N CYS A 262 12.07 -22.75 -49.35
CA CYS A 262 13.12 -22.85 -50.36
C CYS A 262 13.52 -24.33 -50.47
N ALA A 263 13.00 -25.00 -51.49
CA ALA A 263 13.54 -26.28 -51.97
C ALA A 263 14.67 -25.98 -52.97
N PRO A 264 15.81 -26.69 -52.92
CA PRO A 264 16.84 -26.53 -53.94
C PRO A 264 16.54 -27.41 -55.17
N VAL A 265 16.84 -26.86 -56.35
CA VAL A 265 17.05 -27.57 -57.63
C VAL A 265 18.54 -27.87 -57.75
#